data_AF-A0A7V3H695-F1
#
_entry.id   AF-A0A7V3H695-F1
#
_cell.length_a   1.000
_cell.length_b   1.000
_cell.length_c   1.000
_cell.angle_alpha   90.00
_cell.angle_beta   90.00
_cell.angle_gamma   90.00
#
_symmetry.space_group_name_H-M   'P 1'
#
loop_
_entity.id
_entity.type
_entity.pdbx_description
1 polymer ?
#
loop_
_entity_poly.entity_id
_entity_poly.type
_entity_poly.pdbx_seq_one_letter_code
_entity_poly.pdbx_strand_id
1 'polypeptide(L)'
;MMRILHLIRHPGEAIGWQVAEAQAARHEVAVLLLQDGVLCRRQTALPVYASALDLEARGLPADRRKPLSDAEIVEVLAAHDRLVTW
;
A
#
# COMPACT_ATOMS: atom_id res chain seq x y z
N MET A 1 -5.65 18.27 7.71
CA MET A 1 -5.79 16.83 7.38
C MET A 1 -4.82 16.55 6.24
N MET A 2 -4.04 15.48 6.28
CA MET A 2 -3.04 15.15 5.25
C MET A 2 -3.43 13.82 4.59
N ARG A 3 -3.04 13.65 3.34
CA ARG A 3 -3.04 12.38 2.61
C ARG A 3 -1.70 11.70 2.80
N ILE A 4 -1.70 10.53 3.45
CA ILE A 4 -0.50 9.78 3.78
C ILE A 4 -0.54 8.43 3.07
N LEU A 5 0.51 8.13 2.30
CA LEU A 5 0.70 6.82 1.68
C LEU A 5 1.78 6.05 2.41
N HIS A 6 1.44 4.87 2.92
CA HIS A 6 2.40 3.93 3.48
C HIS A 6 2.84 2.94 2.39
N LEU A 7 4.13 2.87 2.10
CA LEU A 7 4.72 1.91 1.17
C LEU A 7 5.25 0.73 1.99
N ILE A 8 4.71 -0.47 1.74
CA ILE A 8 5.12 -1.70 2.42
C ILE A 8 5.77 -2.64 1.41
N ARG A 9 7.04 -2.99 1.64
CA ARG A 9 7.82 -3.85 0.74
C ARG A 9 8.07 -5.27 1.26
N HIS A 10 7.78 -5.52 2.53
CA HIS A 10 7.98 -6.82 3.17
C HIS A 10 6.68 -7.35 3.78
N PRO A 11 6.32 -8.64 3.60
CA PRO A 11 5.02 -9.16 4.01
C PRO A 11 4.84 -9.26 5.53
N GLY A 12 5.95 -9.32 6.28
CA GLY A 12 5.98 -9.37 7.74
C GLY A 12 6.02 -8.01 8.44
N GLU A 13 5.82 -6.91 7.72
CA GLU A 13 5.99 -5.55 8.25
C GLU A 13 4.87 -5.11 9.20
N ALA A 14 4.90 -5.60 10.45
CA ALA A 14 3.83 -5.38 11.41
C ALA A 14 3.72 -3.92 11.89
N ILE A 15 4.85 -3.22 12.05
CA ILE A 15 4.88 -1.85 12.59
C ILE A 15 4.28 -0.89 11.57
N GLY A 16 4.65 -1.03 10.29
CA GLY A 16 4.13 -0.17 9.23
C GLY A 16 2.61 -0.18 9.13
N TRP A 17 1.99 -1.35 9.28
CA TRP A 17 0.53 -1.48 9.33
C TRP A 17 -0.08 -0.84 10.57
N GLN A 18 0.49 -1.07 11.76
CA GLN A 18 -0.02 -0.49 13.01
C GLN A 18 -0.01 1.04 12.97
N VAL A 19 1.06 1.63 12.42
CA VAL A 19 1.16 3.08 12.28
C VAL A 19 0.14 3.61 11.26
N ALA A 20 -0.02 2.94 10.11
CA ALA A 20 -1.02 3.34 9.11
C ALA A 20 -2.44 3.33 9.69
N GLU A 21 -2.81 2.28 10.41
CA GLU A 21 -4.12 2.14 11.06
C GLU A 21 -4.34 3.22 12.14
N ALA A 22 -3.33 3.50 12.96
CA ALA A 22 -3.41 4.54 13.98
C ALA A 22 -3.55 5.96 13.38
N GLN A 23 -2.85 6.24 12.27
CA GLN A 23 -2.91 7.54 11.60
C GLN A 23 -4.25 7.80 10.92
N ALA A 24 -4.95 6.74 10.50
CA ALA A 24 -6.27 6.84 9.86
C ALA A 24 -7.34 7.49 10.76
N ALA A 25 -7.11 7.54 12.08
CA ALA A 25 -8.00 8.26 13.01
C ALA A 25 -8.01 9.79 12.80
N ARG A 26 -6.99 10.37 12.12
CA ARG A 26 -6.82 11.83 11.99
C ARG A 26 -6.46 12.29 10.57
N HIS A 27 -6.17 11.35 9.67
CA HIS A 27 -5.62 11.60 8.35
C HIS A 27 -6.27 10.70 7.31
N GLU A 28 -6.19 11.08 6.03
CA GLU A 28 -6.54 10.19 4.93
C GLU A 28 -5.34 9.28 4.68
N VAL A 29 -5.48 7.98 4.91
CA VAL A 29 -4.37 7.02 4.84
C VAL A 29 -4.68 5.95 3.82
N ALA A 30 -3.71 5.67 2.94
CA ALA A 30 -3.72 4.54 2.04
C ALA A 30 -2.41 3.75 2.15
N VAL A 31 -2.44 2.50 1.67
CA VAL A 31 -1.26 1.63 1.62
C VAL A 31 -0.97 1.22 0.19
N LEU A 32 0.30 1.27 -0.21
CA LEU A 32 0.81 0.73 -1.46
C LEU A 32 1.75 -0.45 -1.16
N LEU A 33 1.37 -1.63 -1.65
CA LEU A 33 2.21 -2.82 -1.57
C LEU A 33 3.10 -2.91 -2.82
N LEU A 34 4.40 -3.02 -2.57
CA LEU A 34 5.43 -3.18 -3.60
C LEU A 34 6.28 -4.42 -3.27
N GLN A 35 7.00 -4.95 -4.26
CA GLN A 35 7.92 -6.07 -4.09
C GLN A 35 7.27 -7.22 -3.31
N ASP A 36 7.95 -7.80 -2.31
CA ASP A 36 7.41 -8.91 -1.52
C ASP A 36 6.26 -8.49 -0.59
N GLY A 37 6.01 -7.19 -0.44
CA GLY A 37 4.86 -6.65 0.29
C GLY A 37 3.53 -7.13 -0.28
N VAL A 38 3.47 -7.45 -1.58
CA VAL A 38 2.26 -8.02 -2.20
C VAL A 38 1.96 -9.45 -1.73
N LEU A 39 2.86 -10.12 -0.99
CA LEU A 39 2.56 -11.41 -0.36
C LEU A 39 1.78 -11.24 0.95
N CYS A 40 1.61 -10.00 1.45
CA CYS A 40 0.85 -9.74 2.66
C CYS A 40 -0.63 -10.13 2.49
N ARG A 41 -1.17 -10.86 3.48
CA ARG A 41 -2.58 -11.30 3.51
C ARG A 41 -3.40 -10.60 4.59
N ARG A 42 -2.90 -9.47 5.12
CA ARG A 42 -3.56 -8.73 6.20
C ARG A 42 -4.90 -8.16 5.71
N GLN A 43 -5.94 -8.32 6.53
CA GLN A 43 -7.22 -7.65 6.33
C GLN A 43 -7.18 -6.29 7.00
N THR A 44 -7.67 -5.25 6.32
CA THR A 44 -7.71 -3.88 6.83
C THR A 44 -8.91 -3.14 6.23
N ALA A 45 -9.35 -2.08 6.91
CA ALA A 45 -10.36 -1.15 6.38
C ALA A 45 -9.73 -0.04 5.51
N LEU A 46 -8.39 0.07 5.50
CA LEU A 46 -7.69 1.07 4.70
C LEU A 46 -7.76 0.74 3.19
N PRO A 47 -7.79 1.75 2.31
CA PRO A 47 -7.53 1.55 0.89
C PRO A 47 -6.15 0.92 0.68
N VAL A 48 -6.10 -0.20 -0.04
CA VAL A 48 -4.86 -0.90 -0.38
C VAL A 48 -4.69 -1.00 -1.88
N TYR A 49 -3.59 -0.44 -2.36
CA TYR A 49 -3.08 -0.57 -3.72
C TYR A 49 -1.96 -1.61 -3.74
N ALA A 50 -1.74 -2.22 -4.89
CA ALA A 50 -0.61 -3.11 -5.11
C ALA A 50 -0.02 -2.90 -6.49
N SER A 51 1.29 -3.03 -6.62
CA SER A 51 1.95 -3.06 -7.94
C SER A 51 1.45 -4.27 -8.74
N ALA A 52 0.89 -4.01 -9.92
CA ALA A 52 0.41 -5.05 -10.83
C ALA A 52 1.55 -5.95 -11.29
N LEU A 53 2.71 -5.37 -11.59
CA LEU A 53 3.92 -6.10 -11.98
C LEU A 53 4.41 -7.02 -10.85
N ASP A 54 4.37 -6.57 -9.60
CA ASP A 54 4.79 -7.39 -8.46
C ASP A 54 3.83 -8.53 -8.16
N LEU A 55 2.53 -8.32 -8.35
CA LEU A 55 1.50 -9.36 -8.25
C LEU A 55 1.71 -10.43 -9.34
N GLU A 56 1.91 -10.00 -10.59
CA GLU A 56 2.16 -10.88 -11.72
C GLU A 56 3.43 -11.70 -11.51
N ALA A 57 4.54 -11.06 -11.12
CA ALA A 57 5.81 -11.72 -10.85
C ALA A 57 5.73 -12.81 -9.76
N ARG A 58 4.72 -12.74 -8.87
CA ARG A 58 4.49 -13.71 -7.78
C ARG A 58 3.32 -14.65 -8.06
N GLY A 59 2.74 -14.61 -9.26
CA GLY A 59 1.60 -15.45 -9.65
C GLY A 59 0.36 -15.21 -8.78
N LEU A 60 0.20 -14.00 -8.23
CA LEU A 60 -0.92 -13.65 -7.38
C LEU A 60 -2.08 -13.14 -8.24
N PRO A 61 -3.32 -13.60 -7.98
CA PRO A 61 -4.48 -13.04 -8.66
C PRO A 61 -4.67 -11.57 -8.26
N ALA A 62 -5.27 -10.78 -9.15
CA ALA A 62 -5.87 -9.51 -8.76
C ALA A 62 -6.96 -9.80 -7.72
N ASP A 63 -6.65 -9.57 -6.45
CA ASP A 63 -7.53 -9.86 -5.33
C ASP A 63 -8.28 -8.60 -4.87
N ARG A 64 -8.64 -8.50 -3.58
CA ARG A 64 -9.32 -7.32 -3.02
C ARG A 64 -8.48 -6.03 -3.09
N ARG A 65 -7.20 -6.10 -3.44
CA ARG A 65 -6.34 -4.94 -3.61
C ARG A 65 -6.56 -4.37 -5.00
N LYS A 66 -6.50 -3.04 -5.13
CA LYS A 66 -6.55 -2.42 -6.44
C LYS A 66 -5.16 -2.55 -7.09
N PRO A 67 -4.97 -3.41 -8.12
CA PRO A 67 -3.71 -3.45 -8.85
C PRO A 67 -3.50 -2.14 -9.60
N LEU A 68 -2.29 -1.60 -9.55
CA LEU A 68 -1.89 -0.37 -10.23
C LEU A 68 -0.73 -0.67 -11.18
N SER A 69 -0.79 -0.07 -12.37
CA SER A 69 0.36 0.08 -13.27
C SER A 69 1.40 1.03 -12.70
N ASP A 70 2.63 1.01 -13.24
CA ASP A 70 3.70 1.92 -12.81
C ASP A 70 3.31 3.40 -12.96
N ALA A 71 2.57 3.75 -14.02
CA ALA A 71 2.08 5.11 -14.22
C ALA A 71 1.09 5.52 -13.13
N GLU A 72 0.11 4.66 -12.81
CA GLU A 72 -0.83 4.91 -11.72
C GLU A 72 -0.14 4.95 -10.35
N ILE A 73 0.91 4.16 -10.13
CA ILE A 73 1.73 4.24 -8.91
C ILE A 73 2.37 5.62 -8.81
N VAL A 74 2.97 6.14 -9.88
CA VAL A 74 3.56 7.49 -9.89
C VAL A 74 2.52 8.56 -9.59
N GLU A 75 1.33 8.46 -10.18
CA GLU A 75 0.22 9.37 -9.89
C GLU A 75 -0.20 9.31 -8.42
N VAL A 76 -0.34 8.09 -7.87
CA VAL A 76 -0.66 7.88 -6.45
C VAL A 76 0.43 8.47 -5.56
N LEU A 77 1.71 8.26 -5.85
CA LEU A 77 2.82 8.84 -5.08
C LEU A 77 2.75 10.37 -5.09
N ALA A 78 2.52 10.99 -6.25
CA ALA A 78 2.43 12.44 -6.39
C ALA A 78 1.17 13.05 -5.75
N ALA A 79 0.09 12.27 -5.66
CA ALA A 79 -1.17 12.72 -5.08
C ALA A 79 -1.18 12.74 -3.54
N HIS A 80 -0.19 12.17 -2.85
CA HIS A 80 -0.14 12.17 -1.39
C HIS A 80 0.80 13.25 -0.85
N ASP A 81 0.41 13.88 0.25
CA ASP A 81 1.17 14.96 0.86
C ASP A 81 2.38 14.41 1.66
N ARG A 82 2.32 13.13 2.04
CA ARG A 82 3.38 12.41 2.74
C ARG A 82 3.49 10.96 2.30
N LEU A 83 4.72 10.51 2.10
CA LEU A 83 5.07 9.12 1.84
C LEU A 83 5.85 8.57 3.03
N VAL A 84 5.49 7.37 3.51
CA VAL A 84 6.19 6.68 4.60
C VAL A 84 6.58 5.29 4.11
N THR A 85 7.88 5.00 4.10
CA THR A 85 8.41 3.72 3.61
C THR A 85 8.75 2.80 4.76
N TRP A 86 8.38 1.53 4.60
CA TRP A 86 8.74 0.43 5.49
C TRP A 86 9.52 -0.62 4.68
#